data_AF-A0A929HME7-F1
#
_entry.id   AF-A0A929HME7-F1
#
_cell.length_a   1.000
_cell.length_b   1.000
_cell.length_c   1.000
_cell.angle_alpha   90.00
_cell.angle_beta   90.00
_cell.angle_gamma   90.00
#
_symmetry.space_group_name_H-M   'P 1'
#
loop_
_entity.id
_entity.type
_entity.pdbx_description
1 polymer ?
#
loop_
_entity_poly.entity_id
_entity_poly.type
_entity_poly.pdbx_seq_one_letter_code
_entity_poly.pdbx_strand_id
1 'polypeptide(L)'
;MILGLLIGSTTAFAAEEQWVRKSPHDYRDKGSCATCHIAGTPELLADNVTTCTKCHPGNVGNHPVVRHPMGKRPGRLLPVSLPVSDNGLMVCSTCHDQHNKTRSLKMLRVSALKLCASCHKGY
;
A
#
# COMPACT_ATOMS: atom_id res chain seq x y z
N MET A 1 -43.08 39.54 32.38
CA MET A 1 -43.27 38.26 31.65
C MET A 1 -42.65 38.43 30.27
N ILE A 2 -41.41 37.97 30.09
CA ILE A 2 -40.67 38.08 28.83
C ILE A 2 -40.75 36.71 28.16
N LEU A 3 -41.59 36.59 27.12
CA LEU A 3 -41.68 35.44 26.23
C LEU A 3 -40.95 35.88 24.95
N GLY A 4 -39.72 35.48 24.67
CA GLY A 4 -39.29 34.11 24.43
C GLY A 4 -39.08 33.93 22.93
N LEU A 5 -38.14 34.67 22.34
CA LEU A 5 -37.74 34.56 20.93
C LEU A 5 -36.64 33.49 20.85
N LEU A 6 -36.95 32.30 20.30
CA LEU A 6 -35.93 31.32 19.93
C LEU A 6 -36.22 30.75 18.55
N ILE A 7 -35.66 31.43 17.55
CA ILE A 7 -35.51 30.94 16.18
C ILE A 7 -34.36 29.93 16.22
N GLY A 8 -34.69 28.65 16.32
CA GLY A 8 -33.73 27.56 16.27
C GLY A 8 -33.30 27.27 14.83
N SER A 9 -32.36 28.05 14.30
CA SER A 9 -31.66 27.73 13.05
C SER A 9 -30.59 26.67 13.32
N THR A 10 -30.91 25.39 13.16
CA THR A 10 -29.88 24.33 13.19
C THR A 10 -29.28 24.16 11.80
N THR A 11 -28.36 25.04 11.42
CA THR A 11 -27.44 24.78 10.32
C THR A 11 -26.21 24.05 10.82
N ALA A 12 -26.02 22.86 10.26
CA ALA A 12 -24.74 22.22 9.92
C ALA A 12 -23.69 22.02 11.02
N PHE A 13 -23.42 20.76 11.34
CA PHE A 13 -22.03 20.24 11.32
C PHE A 13 -22.06 18.81 10.80
N ALA A 14 -22.09 18.66 9.47
CA ALA A 14 -21.48 17.49 8.86
C ALA A 14 -19.99 17.60 9.16
N ALA A 15 -19.49 16.82 10.12
CA ALA A 15 -18.07 16.61 10.27
C ALA A 15 -17.64 15.81 9.03
N GLU A 16 -17.22 16.52 7.98
CA GLU A 16 -16.42 15.92 6.92
C GLU A 16 -15.20 15.31 7.59
N GLU A 17 -15.19 13.98 7.64
CA GLU A 17 -14.12 13.16 8.17
C GLU A 17 -12.84 13.49 7.39
N GLN A 18 -11.99 14.34 7.97
CA GLN A 18 -10.76 14.80 7.34
C GLN A 18 -9.83 13.63 7.06
N TRP A 19 -9.83 13.16 5.82
CA TRP A 19 -8.83 12.24 5.27
C TRP A 19 -7.50 12.98 5.04
N VAL A 20 -6.92 13.58 6.08
CA VAL A 20 -5.47 13.76 6.13
C VAL A 20 -4.90 12.59 6.90
N ARG A 21 -5.07 11.37 6.36
CA ARG A 21 -4.35 10.21 6.89
C ARG A 21 -2.86 10.47 6.67
N LYS A 22 -2.16 10.83 7.75
CA LYS A 22 -0.70 10.84 7.80
C LYS A 22 -0.19 9.57 7.11
N SER A 23 0.72 9.72 6.16
CA SER A 23 1.20 8.57 5.39
C SER A 23 1.76 7.50 6.34
N PRO A 24 1.24 6.26 6.31
CA PRO A 24 1.77 5.17 7.15
C PRO A 24 3.19 4.76 6.73
N HIS A 25 3.70 5.31 5.63
CA HIS A 25 5.06 5.13 5.13
C HIS A 25 6.04 6.20 5.63
N ASP A 26 5.72 6.94 6.70
CA ASP A 26 6.67 7.80 7.40
C ASP A 26 7.38 7.04 8.54
N TYR A 27 8.52 6.41 8.24
CA TYR A 27 9.24 5.56 9.21
C TYR A 27 9.95 6.32 10.35
N ARG A 28 9.87 7.66 10.35
CA ARG A 28 10.27 8.48 11.50
C ARG A 28 9.24 8.37 12.61
N ASP A 29 7.98 8.13 12.26
CA ASP A 29 6.90 7.88 13.21
C ASP A 29 6.87 6.40 13.61
N LYS A 30 7.42 6.09 14.79
CA LYS A 30 7.43 4.74 15.33
C LYS A 30 6.03 4.21 15.67
N GLY A 31 5.05 5.08 15.90
CA GLY A 31 3.67 4.67 16.13
C GLY A 31 3.03 4.06 14.88
N SER A 32 3.45 4.50 13.68
CA SER A 32 2.92 4.00 12.41
C SER A 32 3.35 2.56 12.11
N CYS A 33 4.41 2.04 12.74
CA CYS A 33 4.86 0.65 12.54
C CYS A 33 3.77 -0.38 12.87
N ALA A 34 3.00 -0.12 13.93
CA ALA A 34 1.89 -0.96 14.37
C ALA A 34 0.69 -0.94 13.42
N THR A 35 0.68 -0.08 12.39
CA THR A 35 -0.36 -0.09 11.35
C THR A 35 -0.25 -1.35 10.47
N CYS A 36 0.95 -1.89 10.32
CA CYS A 36 1.23 -3.05 9.48
C CYS A 36 1.70 -4.26 10.28
N HIS A 37 2.46 -4.05 11.35
CA HIS A 37 3.14 -5.12 12.10
C HIS A 37 2.46 -5.44 13.42
N ILE A 38 2.58 -6.71 13.85
CA ILE A 38 2.34 -7.08 15.24
C ILE A 38 3.47 -6.53 16.14
N ALA A 39 3.24 -6.51 17.46
CA ALA A 39 4.28 -6.15 18.42
C ALA A 39 5.45 -7.14 18.31
N GLY A 40 6.65 -6.64 17.94
CA GLY A 40 7.88 -7.44 17.86
C GLY A 40 8.37 -7.83 16.45
N THR A 41 8.08 -7.04 15.40
CA THR A 41 8.63 -7.08 14.01
C THR A 41 9.53 -8.28 13.64
N PRO A 42 9.25 -9.02 12.55
CA PRO A 42 8.75 -8.46 11.28
C PRO A 42 7.34 -8.92 10.86
N GLU A 43 6.65 -9.68 11.69
CA GLU A 43 5.35 -10.26 11.33
C GLU A 43 4.26 -9.20 11.12
N LEU A 44 3.37 -9.44 10.15
CA LEU A 44 2.30 -8.53 9.73
C LEU A 44 0.98 -8.85 10.45
N LEU A 45 0.13 -7.84 10.63
CA LEU A 45 -1.22 -8.00 11.19
C LEU A 45 -2.16 -8.84 10.31
N ALA A 46 -1.86 -8.93 9.01
CA ALA A 46 -2.59 -9.70 8.01
C ALA A 46 -1.61 -10.13 6.91
N ASP A 47 -2.09 -10.89 5.92
CA ASP A 47 -1.25 -11.20 4.76
C ASP A 47 -0.80 -9.93 4.00
N ASN A 48 0.24 -10.09 3.18
CA ASN A 48 0.87 -8.98 2.47
C ASN A 48 -0.11 -8.15 1.62
N VAL A 49 -1.01 -8.83 0.90
CA VAL A 49 -1.97 -8.16 0.02
C VAL A 49 -2.99 -7.43 0.86
N THR A 50 -3.63 -8.10 1.82
CA THR A 50 -4.64 -7.49 2.71
C THR A 50 -4.07 -6.28 3.46
N THR A 51 -2.82 -6.36 3.92
CA THR A 51 -2.15 -5.25 4.61
C THR A 51 -2.08 -4.01 3.74
N CYS A 52 -1.65 -4.14 2.48
CA CYS A 52 -1.53 -3.02 1.56
C CYS A 52 -2.89 -2.49 1.10
N THR A 53 -3.85 -3.38 0.85
CA THR A 53 -5.15 -3.01 0.27
C THR A 53 -6.11 -2.35 1.25
N LYS A 54 -5.78 -2.30 2.54
CA LYS A 54 -6.50 -1.46 3.53
C LYS A 54 -6.49 0.03 3.16
N CYS A 55 -5.45 0.48 2.46
CA CYS A 55 -5.27 1.88 2.07
C CYS A 55 -5.06 2.08 0.56
N HIS A 56 -4.50 1.09 -0.14
CA HIS A 56 -4.27 1.17 -1.58
C HIS A 56 -5.30 0.36 -2.37
N PRO A 57 -5.72 0.83 -3.56
CA PRO A 57 -6.43 -0.05 -4.47
C PRO A 57 -5.53 -1.25 -4.82
N GLY A 58 -6.03 -2.48 -4.63
CA GLY A 58 -5.26 -3.71 -4.88
C GLY A 58 -4.88 -3.95 -6.34
N ASN A 59 -5.38 -3.09 -7.24
CA ASN A 59 -4.98 -3.08 -8.62
C ASN A 59 -4.99 -1.63 -9.13
N VAL A 60 -3.87 -1.19 -9.69
CA VAL A 60 -3.82 0.03 -10.52
C VAL A 60 -3.43 -0.37 -11.94
N GLY A 61 -4.04 0.28 -12.93
CA GLY A 61 -3.69 0.05 -14.33
C GLY A 61 -2.34 0.68 -14.63
N ASN A 62 -1.31 -0.13 -14.84
CA ASN A 62 0.03 0.29 -15.22
C ASN A 62 0.54 -0.53 -16.41
N HIS A 63 0.28 -0.01 -17.61
CA HIS A 63 0.72 -0.55 -18.91
C HIS A 63 2.23 -0.92 -18.92
N PRO A 64 2.66 -2.02 -19.59
CA PRO A 64 1.89 -2.87 -20.51
C PRO A 64 0.99 -3.91 -19.85
N VAL A 65 1.00 -3.98 -18.52
CA VAL A 65 0.11 -4.87 -17.78
C VAL A 65 -1.12 -4.06 -17.40
N VAL A 66 -2.25 -4.30 -18.07
CA VAL A 66 -3.54 -3.62 -17.78
C VAL A 66 -3.91 -3.74 -16.29
N ARG A 67 -3.31 -4.70 -15.58
CA ARG A 67 -3.49 -4.98 -14.15
C ARG A 67 -2.18 -5.46 -13.52
N HIS A 68 -1.96 -5.14 -12.25
CA HIS A 68 -0.90 -5.74 -11.45
C HIS A 68 -1.01 -7.29 -11.48
N PRO A 69 0.10 -8.04 -11.71
CA PRO A 69 0.07 -9.49 -11.84
C PRO A 69 0.02 -10.21 -10.48
N MET A 70 -0.82 -9.73 -9.54
CA MET A 70 -0.92 -10.29 -8.19
C MET A 70 -1.55 -11.68 -8.18
N GLY A 71 -1.11 -12.52 -7.24
CA GLY A 71 -1.63 -13.87 -7.06
C GLY A 71 -1.24 -14.85 -8.17
N LYS A 72 -0.31 -14.47 -9.06
CA LYS A 72 0.25 -15.35 -10.09
C LYS A 72 1.63 -15.86 -9.66
N ARG A 73 1.95 -17.10 -10.01
CA ARG A 73 3.31 -17.62 -9.91
C ARG A 73 4.15 -17.05 -11.06
N PRO A 74 5.36 -16.54 -10.80
CA PRO A 74 6.28 -16.16 -11.88
C PRO A 74 6.55 -17.37 -12.78
N GLY A 75 6.55 -17.18 -14.10
CA GLY A 75 6.88 -18.25 -15.05
C GLY A 75 8.38 -18.60 -15.12
N ARG A 76 9.21 -17.99 -14.27
CA ARG A 76 10.65 -18.18 -14.18
C ARG A 76 11.16 -17.84 -12.79
N LEU A 77 12.39 -18.25 -12.48
CA LEU A 77 13.07 -17.85 -11.27
C LEU A 77 13.31 -16.33 -11.28
N LEU A 78 12.88 -15.68 -10.20
CA LEU A 78 13.13 -14.27 -9.94
C LEU A 78 14.43 -14.10 -9.14
N PRO A 79 15.13 -12.96 -9.28
CA PRO A 79 16.24 -12.64 -8.40
C PRO A 79 15.76 -12.53 -6.95
N VAL A 80 16.64 -12.78 -5.98
CA VAL A 80 16.36 -12.69 -4.53
C VAL A 80 15.81 -11.31 -4.14
N SER A 81 16.14 -10.28 -4.90
CA SER A 81 15.62 -8.92 -4.72
C SER A 81 14.13 -8.77 -5.03
N LEU A 82 13.46 -9.77 -5.63
CA LEU A 82 12.02 -9.77 -5.93
C LEU A 82 11.36 -10.97 -5.25
N PRO A 83 11.14 -10.90 -3.93
CA PRO A 83 10.64 -12.04 -3.16
C PRO A 83 9.18 -12.36 -3.51
N VAL A 84 8.86 -13.64 -3.65
CA VAL A 84 7.48 -14.12 -3.70
C VAL A 84 6.99 -14.46 -2.29
N SER A 85 5.68 -14.63 -2.10
CA SER A 85 5.14 -15.18 -0.87
C SER A 85 5.54 -16.65 -0.67
N ASP A 86 5.29 -17.19 0.52
CA ASP A 86 5.67 -18.57 0.89
C ASP A 86 5.06 -19.65 -0.03
N ASN A 87 3.90 -19.37 -0.63
CA ASN A 87 3.26 -20.25 -1.61
C ASN A 87 3.72 -19.98 -3.07
N GLY A 88 4.73 -19.14 -3.26
CA GLY A 88 5.34 -18.81 -4.55
C GLY A 88 4.58 -17.79 -5.38
N LEU A 89 3.66 -17.03 -4.80
CA LEU A 89 2.84 -16.05 -5.53
C LEU A 89 3.47 -14.66 -5.51
N MET A 90 3.26 -13.91 -6.59
CA MET A 90 3.58 -12.49 -6.61
C MET A 90 2.59 -11.72 -5.73
N VAL A 91 3.12 -10.95 -4.79
CA VAL A 91 2.39 -10.08 -3.87
C VAL A 91 2.92 -8.65 -3.97
N CYS A 92 2.33 -7.70 -3.23
CA CYS A 92 2.72 -6.29 -3.30
C CYS A 92 4.21 -6.11 -3.02
N SER A 93 4.73 -6.80 -1.99
CA SER A 93 6.15 -6.73 -1.63
C SER A 93 7.09 -7.45 -2.60
N THR A 94 6.60 -8.16 -3.62
CA THR A 94 7.47 -8.71 -4.67
C THR A 94 8.10 -7.60 -5.49
N CYS A 95 7.30 -6.61 -5.86
CA CYS A 95 7.71 -5.49 -6.71
C CYS A 95 8.03 -4.23 -5.90
N HIS A 96 7.34 -4.03 -4.76
CA HIS A 96 7.48 -2.86 -3.91
C HIS A 96 8.34 -3.13 -2.67
N ASP A 97 9.16 -2.15 -2.32
CA ASP A 97 9.84 -2.01 -1.04
C ASP A 97 9.03 -1.04 -0.15
N GLN A 98 8.10 -1.61 0.61
CA GLN A 98 7.22 -0.88 1.52
C GLN A 98 7.94 -0.19 2.69
N HIS A 99 9.27 -0.29 2.79
CA HIS A 99 10.12 0.48 3.71
C HIS A 99 10.94 1.57 3.01
N ASN A 100 10.74 1.75 1.70
CA ASN A 100 11.39 2.73 0.84
C ASN A 100 12.94 2.79 1.00
N LYS A 101 13.57 1.66 1.29
CA LYS A 101 15.04 1.55 1.39
C LYS A 101 15.68 1.75 0.01
N THR A 102 14.99 1.39 -1.07
CA THR A 102 15.46 1.61 -2.45
C THR A 102 15.35 3.06 -2.92
N ARG A 103 14.58 3.91 -2.23
CA ARG A 103 14.28 5.30 -2.60
C ARG A 103 13.77 5.48 -4.04
N SER A 104 13.25 4.41 -4.64
CA SER A 104 12.75 4.45 -6.01
C SER A 104 11.33 5.00 -6.06
N LEU A 105 10.96 5.57 -7.21
CA LEU A 105 9.59 6.05 -7.44
C LEU A 105 8.58 4.94 -7.18
N LYS A 106 7.46 5.30 -6.54
CA LYS A 106 6.40 4.37 -6.14
C LYS A 106 6.91 3.19 -5.31
N MET A 107 8.04 3.39 -4.61
CA MET A 107 8.66 2.37 -3.76
C MET A 107 9.00 1.08 -4.51
N LEU A 108 9.34 1.13 -5.79
CA LEU A 108 9.74 -0.09 -6.50
C LEU A 108 11.07 -0.62 -5.96
N ARG A 109 11.26 -1.95 -5.96
CA ARG A 109 12.53 -2.57 -5.56
C ARG A 109 13.68 -2.29 -6.53
N VAL A 110 13.33 -2.08 -7.80
CA VAL A 110 14.24 -1.69 -8.88
C VAL A 110 13.52 -0.71 -9.80
N SER A 111 14.22 -0.06 -10.73
CA SER A 111 13.56 0.78 -11.72
C SER A 111 12.54 -0.01 -12.54
N ALA A 112 11.47 0.65 -13.00
CA ALA A 112 10.39 0.00 -13.73
C ALA A 112 10.89 -0.86 -14.91
N LEU A 113 11.82 -0.35 -15.72
CA LEU A 113 12.40 -1.10 -16.84
C LEU A 113 13.12 -2.38 -16.37
N LYS A 114 13.92 -2.29 -15.29
CA LYS A 114 14.60 -3.46 -14.72
C LYS A 114 13.63 -4.48 -14.13
N LEU A 115 12.49 -4.02 -13.61
CA LEU A 115 11.42 -4.90 -13.11
C LEU A 115 10.74 -5.65 -14.27
N CYS A 116 10.52 -4.98 -15.40
CA CYS A 116 10.02 -5.66 -16.60
C CYS A 116 11.01 -6.74 -17.05
N ALA A 117 12.32 -6.42 -17.06
CA ALA A 117 13.41 -7.32 -17.43
C ALA A 117 13.51 -8.60 -16.58
N SER A 118 13.12 -8.50 -15.30
CA SER A 118 13.23 -9.65 -14.40
C SER A 118 12.30 -10.79 -14.80
N CYS A 119 11.24 -10.48 -15.56
CA CYS A 119 10.23 -11.44 -16.01
C CYS A 119 10.25 -11.61 -17.53
N HIS A 120 10.25 -10.52 -18.29
CA HIS A 120 10.11 -10.50 -19.75
C HIS A 120 11.48 -10.43 -20.43
N LYS A 121 11.74 -11.34 -21.38
CA LYS A 121 12.93 -11.28 -22.24
C LYS A 121 12.59 -10.48 -23.52
N GLY A 122 13.48 -9.57 -23.91
CA GLY A 122 13.48 -8.94 -25.24
C GLY A 122 12.40 -7.89 -25.49
N TYR A 123 12.19 -6.97 -24.53
CA TYR A 123 11.18 -5.89 -24.51
C TYR A 123 10.56 -5.52 -25.86
#